data_AF-A0A7W2GI18-F1
#
_entry.id   AF-A0A7W2GI18-F1
#
_cell.length_a   1.000
_cell.length_b   1.000
_cell.length_c   1.000
_cell.angle_alpha   90.00
_cell.angle_beta   90.00
_cell.angle_gamma   90.00
#
_symmetry.space_group_name_H-M   'P 1'
#
loop_
_entity.id
_entity.type
_entity.pdbx_description
1 polymer ?
#
loop_
_entity_poly.entity_id
_entity_poly.type
_entity_poly.pdbx_seq_one_letter_code
_entity_poly.pdbx_strand_id
1 'polypeptide(L)'
;MIQRIQSLYLLLSSLFYFNYWFFGMEWFKKGFLILQDVLAEITIPDFIFIIISFIPLIIVTLCIISILLFRNRTLQFSLSTYALRLSLFMCFFTIFYFYNVLQGLIDLMPSKTLEFLMYAAILNPFICSYLIHLAKKSIKKDDDLVNSLNRIR
;
A
#
# COMPACT_ATOMS: atom_id res chain seq x y z
N MET A 1 -23.78 2.91 15.43
CA MET A 1 -22.63 1.99 15.34
C MET A 1 -22.45 1.49 13.91
N ILE A 2 -21.91 2.31 13.01
CA ILE A 2 -21.78 2.01 11.55
C ILE A 2 -20.33 1.59 11.17
N GLN A 3 -19.44 1.47 12.15
CA GLN A 3 -18.00 1.35 11.94
C GLN A 3 -17.45 0.00 11.47
N ARG A 4 -18.30 -1.01 11.20
CA ARG A 4 -17.84 -2.38 10.96
C ARG A 4 -17.12 -2.56 9.61
N ILE A 5 -17.62 -1.93 8.56
CA ILE A 5 -17.14 -2.17 7.18
C ILE A 5 -15.82 -1.42 6.91
N GLN A 6 -15.65 -0.20 7.43
CA GLN A 6 -14.41 0.58 7.23
C GLN A 6 -13.19 -0.11 7.84
N SER A 7 -13.33 -0.68 9.05
CA SER A 7 -12.23 -1.36 9.74
C SER A 7 -11.83 -2.65 9.03
N LEU A 8 -12.79 -3.34 8.41
CA LEU A 8 -12.52 -4.52 7.57
C LEU A 8 -11.67 -4.16 6.34
N TYR A 9 -12.00 -3.07 5.64
CA TYR A 9 -11.22 -2.64 4.49
C TYR A 9 -9.80 -2.20 4.87
N LEU A 10 -9.65 -1.47 5.98
CA LEU A 10 -8.32 -1.08 6.48
C LEU A 10 -7.50 -2.28 6.95
N LEU A 11 -8.14 -3.27 7.61
CA LEU A 11 -7.48 -4.49 8.06
C LEU A 11 -7.03 -5.36 6.89
N LEU A 12 -7.88 -5.50 5.87
CA LEU A 12 -7.52 -6.27 4.67
C LEU A 12 -6.37 -5.60 3.93
N SER A 13 -6.40 -4.27 3.79
CA SER A 13 -5.30 -3.53 3.18
C SER A 13 -4.00 -3.62 3.98
N SER A 14 -4.06 -3.63 5.32
CA SER A 14 -2.85 -3.77 6.13
C SER A 14 -2.26 -5.18 6.03
N LEU A 15 -3.11 -6.23 6.01
CA LEU A 15 -2.66 -7.60 5.78
C LEU A 15 -1.98 -7.74 4.40
N PHE A 16 -2.58 -7.20 3.36
CA PHE A 16 -2.02 -7.26 2.00
C PHE A 16 -0.68 -6.52 1.86
N TYR A 17 -0.55 -5.31 2.41
CA TYR A 17 0.74 -4.61 2.41
C TYR A 17 1.80 -5.28 3.28
N PHE A 18 1.41 -5.90 4.40
CA PHE A 18 2.34 -6.65 5.25
C PHE A 18 2.88 -7.87 4.51
N ASN A 19 2.02 -8.68 3.89
CA ASN A 19 2.43 -9.84 3.10
C ASN A 19 3.29 -9.43 1.90
N TYR A 20 2.90 -8.37 1.20
CA TYR A 20 3.66 -7.79 0.09
C TYR A 20 5.08 -7.40 0.51
N TRP A 21 5.24 -6.76 1.67
CA TRP A 21 6.55 -6.39 2.19
C TRP A 21 7.35 -7.62 2.63
N PHE A 22 6.74 -8.49 3.44
CA PHE A 22 7.41 -9.64 4.05
C PHE A 22 7.96 -10.62 3.01
N PHE A 23 7.14 -10.99 2.01
CA PHE A 23 7.57 -11.90 0.94
C PHE A 23 8.31 -11.19 -0.20
N GLY A 24 7.98 -9.92 -0.47
CA GLY A 24 8.54 -9.17 -1.59
C GLY A 24 9.94 -8.62 -1.35
N MET A 25 10.39 -8.47 -0.09
CA MET A 25 11.64 -7.77 0.24
C MET A 25 12.89 -8.40 -0.41
N GLU A 26 12.98 -9.74 -0.48
CA GLU A 26 14.13 -10.40 -1.10
C GLU A 26 14.18 -10.14 -2.61
N TRP A 27 13.03 -10.27 -3.28
CA TRP A 27 12.89 -10.01 -4.72
C TRP A 27 13.11 -8.55 -5.05
N PHE A 28 12.66 -7.65 -4.16
CA PHE A 28 12.89 -6.22 -4.28
C PHE A 28 14.39 -5.90 -4.32
N LYS A 29 15.19 -6.51 -3.44
CA LYS A 29 16.66 -6.36 -3.44
C LYS A 29 17.31 -6.91 -4.71
N LYS A 30 16.91 -8.10 -5.19
CA LYS A 30 17.46 -8.67 -6.43
C LYS A 30 17.17 -7.78 -7.63
N GLY A 31 15.93 -7.30 -7.72
CA GLY A 31 15.54 -6.41 -8.80
C GLY A 31 16.16 -5.01 -8.71
N PHE A 32 16.59 -4.56 -7.54
CA PHE A 32 17.36 -3.32 -7.40
C PHE A 32 18.71 -3.40 -8.12
N LEU A 33 19.42 -4.52 -7.97
CA LEU A 33 20.72 -4.72 -8.62
C LEU A 33 20.55 -4.63 -10.14
N ILE A 34 19.51 -5.29 -10.67
CA ILE A 34 19.16 -5.22 -12.09
C ILE A 34 18.81 -3.79 -12.50
N LEU A 35 18.04 -3.06 -11.68
CA LEU A 35 17.67 -1.67 -11.95
C LEU A 35 18.90 -0.75 -12.02
N GLN A 36 19.89 -0.98 -11.15
CA GLN A 36 21.14 -0.22 -11.13
C GLN A 36 21.97 -0.46 -12.40
N ASP A 37 21.99 -1.70 -12.90
CA ASP A 37 22.65 -2.05 -14.16
C ASP A 37 21.92 -1.42 -15.36
N VAL A 38 20.58 -1.41 -15.36
CA VAL A 38 19.76 -0.81 -16.43
C VAL A 38 19.88 0.73 -16.45
N LEU A 39 19.96 1.35 -15.27
CA LEU A 39 20.05 2.80 -15.11
C LEU A 39 21.49 3.26 -14.93
N ALA A 40 22.48 2.59 -15.53
CA ALA A 40 23.93 2.80 -15.31
C ALA A 40 24.44 4.26 -15.33
N GLU A 41 23.68 5.20 -15.92
CA GLU A 41 23.98 6.64 -15.95
C GLU A 41 23.44 7.43 -14.74
N ILE A 42 22.53 6.86 -13.95
CA ILE A 42 21.87 7.49 -12.80
C ILE A 42 22.28 6.75 -11.53
N THR A 43 23.19 7.35 -10.76
CA THR A 43 23.53 6.88 -9.41
C THR A 43 22.39 7.20 -8.44
N ILE A 44 21.42 6.29 -8.31
CA ILE A 44 20.40 6.37 -7.26
C ILE A 44 21.05 5.95 -5.94
N PRO A 45 21.10 6.83 -4.91
CA PRO A 45 21.67 6.45 -3.62
C PRO A 45 20.91 5.30 -2.96
N ASP A 46 21.64 4.32 -2.42
CA ASP A 46 21.07 3.13 -1.74
C ASP A 46 20.07 3.49 -0.64
N PHE A 47 20.27 4.62 0.06
CA PHE A 47 19.38 5.06 1.12
C PHE A 47 17.95 5.35 0.62
N ILE A 48 17.79 5.86 -0.61
CA ILE A 48 16.48 6.17 -1.19
C ILE A 48 15.69 4.86 -1.37
N PHE A 49 16.38 3.82 -1.84
CA PHE A 49 15.78 2.51 -2.04
C PHE A 49 15.36 1.87 -0.72
N ILE A 50 16.19 1.99 0.31
CA ILE A 50 15.85 1.56 1.67
C ILE A 50 14.58 2.27 2.13
N ILE A 51 14.49 3.60 2.00
CA ILE A 51 13.29 4.35 2.39
C ILE A 51 12.04 3.85 1.64
N ILE A 52 12.13 3.67 0.32
CA ILE A 52 11.00 3.19 -0.49
C ILE A 52 10.57 1.79 -0.06
N SER A 53 11.51 0.91 0.27
CA SER A 53 11.23 -0.45 0.74
C SER A 53 10.37 -0.47 2.01
N PHE A 54 10.44 0.56 2.86
CA PHE A 54 9.71 0.64 4.12
C PHE A 54 8.33 1.33 3.99
N ILE A 55 8.01 1.95 2.84
CA ILE A 55 6.71 2.61 2.62
C ILE A 55 5.51 1.66 2.84
N PRO A 56 5.51 0.40 2.38
CA PRO A 56 4.46 -0.57 2.70
C PRO A 56 4.18 -0.69 4.20
N LEU A 57 5.22 -0.74 5.05
CA LEU A 57 5.07 -0.84 6.50
C LEU A 57 4.51 0.45 7.12
N ILE A 58 4.85 1.61 6.57
CA ILE A 58 4.24 2.88 6.97
C ILE A 58 2.73 2.84 6.67
N ILE A 59 2.33 2.35 5.49
CA ILE A 59 0.91 2.21 5.14
C ILE A 59 0.18 1.25 6.09
N VAL A 60 0.79 0.10 6.41
CA VAL A 60 0.27 -0.86 7.41
C VAL A 60 0.02 -0.17 8.74
N THR A 61 1.00 0.59 9.23
CA THR A 61 0.94 1.29 10.51
C THR A 61 -0.18 2.33 10.51
N LEU A 62 -0.29 3.13 9.44
CA LEU A 62 -1.38 4.11 9.30
C LEU A 62 -2.76 3.45 9.28
N CYS A 63 -2.91 2.32 8.59
CA CYS A 63 -4.17 1.58 8.55
C CYS A 63 -4.55 1.04 9.93
N ILE A 64 -3.60 0.46 10.66
CA ILE A 64 -3.84 -0.08 12.02
C ILE A 64 -4.19 1.05 12.99
N ILE A 65 -3.44 2.14 13.00
CA ILE A 65 -3.74 3.30 13.86
C ILE A 65 -5.11 3.89 13.52
N SER A 66 -5.46 3.97 12.22
CA SER A 66 -6.77 4.42 11.77
C SER A 66 -7.90 3.53 12.29
N ILE A 67 -7.72 2.22 12.38
CA ILE A 67 -8.71 1.31 13.01
C ILE A 67 -8.91 1.63 14.49
N LEU A 68 -7.83 1.92 15.23
CA LEU A 68 -7.88 2.23 16.66
C LEU A 68 -8.49 3.62 16.97
N LEU A 69 -8.41 4.57 16.04
CA LEU A 69 -8.98 5.92 16.18
C LEU A 69 -10.49 5.97 15.92
N PHE A 70 -11.19 4.90 16.23
CA PHE A 70 -12.61 4.73 15.91
C PHE A 70 -13.51 5.82 16.53
N ARG A 71 -13.10 6.42 17.65
CA ARG A 71 -13.82 7.53 18.29
C ARG A 71 -13.62 8.87 17.58
N ASN A 72 -12.47 9.08 16.94
CA ASN A 72 -12.09 10.37 16.36
C ASN A 72 -12.08 10.29 14.83
N ARG A 73 -13.26 10.53 14.23
CA ARG A 73 -13.50 10.35 12.79
C ARG A 73 -12.73 11.32 11.90
N THR A 74 -12.50 12.54 12.36
CA THR A 74 -11.72 13.54 11.62
C THR A 74 -10.26 13.13 11.51
N LEU A 75 -9.66 12.62 12.59
CA LEU A 75 -8.32 12.02 12.56
C LEU A 75 -8.29 10.73 11.75
N GLN A 76 -9.28 9.85 11.92
CA GLN A 76 -9.40 8.60 11.15
C GLN A 76 -9.45 8.87 9.64
N PHE A 77 -10.21 9.87 9.20
CA PHE A 77 -10.30 10.29 7.80
C PHE A 77 -8.97 10.85 7.28
N SER A 78 -8.30 11.67 8.09
CA SER A 78 -7.00 12.26 7.76
C SER A 78 -5.93 11.18 7.57
N LEU A 79 -5.78 10.26 8.53
CA LEU A 79 -4.82 9.16 8.43
C LEU A 79 -5.11 8.23 7.25
N SER A 80 -6.39 7.88 7.04
CA SER A 80 -6.79 7.08 5.88
C SER A 80 -6.49 7.78 4.55
N THR A 81 -6.52 9.12 4.53
CA THR A 81 -6.14 9.92 3.36
C THR A 81 -4.63 9.89 3.13
N TYR A 82 -3.80 9.98 4.18
CA TYR A 82 -2.35 9.80 4.05
C TYR A 82 -1.98 8.38 3.59
N ALA A 83 -2.62 7.35 4.15
CA ALA A 83 -2.45 5.97 3.71
C ALA A 83 -2.79 5.80 2.23
N LEU A 84 -3.89 6.41 1.76
CA LEU A 84 -4.28 6.37 0.35
C LEU A 84 -3.25 7.04 -0.56
N ARG A 85 -2.72 8.21 -0.18
CA ARG A 85 -1.70 8.91 -0.97
C ARG A 85 -0.41 8.10 -1.09
N LEU A 86 0.05 7.50 0.00
CA LEU A 86 1.21 6.60 -0.02
C LEU A 86 0.93 5.34 -0.84
N SER A 87 -0.27 4.79 -0.76
CA SER A 87 -0.68 3.64 -1.56
C SER A 87 -0.68 3.96 -3.06
N LEU A 88 -1.17 5.13 -3.46
CA LEU A 88 -1.10 5.60 -4.85
C LEU A 88 0.33 5.82 -5.32
N PHE A 89 1.20 6.37 -4.46
CA PHE A 89 2.63 6.45 -4.74
C PHE A 89 3.22 5.06 -5.01
N MET A 90 2.86 4.05 -4.20
CA MET A 90 3.28 2.67 -4.43
C MET A 90 2.76 2.10 -5.75
N CYS A 91 1.55 2.47 -6.21
CA CYS A 91 1.06 2.05 -7.53
C CYS A 91 1.99 2.56 -8.66
N PHE A 92 2.32 3.85 -8.64
CA PHE A 92 3.22 4.44 -9.65
C PHE A 92 4.62 3.83 -9.57
N PHE A 93 5.16 3.70 -8.37
CA PHE A 93 6.47 3.09 -8.16
C PHE A 93 6.50 1.64 -8.63
N THR A 94 5.44 0.87 -8.41
CA THR A 94 5.35 -0.54 -8.84
C THR A 94 5.35 -0.65 -10.36
N ILE A 95 4.61 0.21 -11.06
CA ILE A 95 4.64 0.26 -12.54
C ILE A 95 6.06 0.56 -13.01
N PHE A 96 6.67 1.61 -12.48
CA PHE A 96 8.03 2.01 -12.85
C PHE A 96 9.06 0.90 -12.58
N TYR A 97 9.01 0.28 -11.41
CA TYR A 97 9.95 -0.75 -10.99
C TYR A 97 9.84 -2.00 -11.87
N PHE A 98 8.63 -2.54 -12.04
CA PHE A 98 8.44 -3.74 -12.84
C PHE A 98 8.64 -3.48 -14.33
N TYR A 99 8.34 -2.28 -14.85
CA TYR A 99 8.64 -1.95 -16.24
C TYR A 99 10.12 -2.14 -16.59
N ASN A 100 11.03 -1.79 -15.67
CA ASN A 100 12.47 -1.89 -15.91
C ASN A 100 13.05 -3.26 -15.56
N VAL A 101 12.46 -3.99 -14.62
CA VAL A 101 13.11 -5.12 -13.95
C VAL A 101 12.40 -6.46 -14.16
N LEU A 102 11.15 -6.46 -14.64
CA LEU A 102 10.30 -7.65 -14.71
C LEU A 102 10.98 -8.81 -15.46
N GLN A 103 11.56 -8.57 -16.63
CA GLN A 103 12.18 -9.64 -17.43
C GLN A 103 13.34 -10.31 -16.68
N GLY A 104 14.25 -9.51 -16.11
CA GLY A 104 15.37 -10.05 -15.34
C GLY A 104 14.93 -10.77 -14.06
N LEU A 105 13.84 -10.32 -13.43
CA LEU A 105 13.24 -11.05 -12.30
C LEU A 105 12.64 -12.39 -12.73
N ILE A 106 11.94 -12.47 -13.86
CA ILE A 106 11.37 -13.72 -14.40
C ILE A 106 12.47 -14.75 -14.63
N ASP A 107 13.59 -14.33 -15.23
CA ASP A 107 14.72 -15.23 -15.54
C ASP A 107 15.39 -15.79 -14.27
N LEU A 108 15.28 -15.09 -13.14
CA LEU A 108 15.78 -15.51 -11.83
C LEU A 108 14.78 -16.35 -11.03
N MET A 109 13.53 -16.49 -11.48
CA MET A 109 12.51 -17.22 -10.71
C MET A 109 12.76 -18.73 -10.75
N PRO A 110 12.84 -19.41 -9.60
CA PRO A 110 13.12 -20.84 -9.54
C PRO A 110 11.89 -21.71 -9.86
N SER A 111 10.69 -21.13 -9.93
CA SER A 111 9.45 -21.89 -10.19
C SER A 111 8.34 -21.02 -10.77
N LYS A 112 7.40 -21.67 -11.47
CA LYS A 112 6.20 -21.03 -12.03
C LYS A 112 5.24 -20.48 -10.97
N THR A 113 5.26 -21.01 -9.76
CA THR A 113 4.43 -20.51 -8.64
C THR A 113 4.91 -19.15 -8.15
N LEU A 114 6.23 -18.97 -8.04
CA LEU A 114 6.84 -17.68 -7.68
C LEU A 114 6.64 -16.62 -8.77
N GLU A 115 6.72 -17.03 -10.05
CA GLU A 115 6.37 -16.16 -11.17
C GLU A 115 4.92 -15.65 -11.07
N PHE A 116 3.96 -16.53 -10.75
CA PHE A 116 2.57 -16.13 -10.52
C PHE A 116 2.40 -15.18 -9.31
N LEU A 117 3.07 -15.47 -8.20
CA LEU A 117 3.08 -14.61 -7.00
C LEU A 117 3.64 -13.22 -7.29
N MET A 118 4.63 -13.11 -8.18
CA MET A 118 5.18 -11.83 -8.61
C MET A 118 4.14 -11.01 -9.39
N TYR A 119 3.41 -11.61 -10.33
CA TYR A 119 2.31 -10.91 -11.01
C TYR A 119 1.22 -10.47 -10.03
N ALA A 120 0.90 -11.28 -9.03
CA ALA A 120 0.00 -10.89 -7.95
C ALA A 120 0.55 -9.70 -7.14
N ALA A 121 1.86 -9.65 -6.90
CA ALA A 121 2.52 -8.54 -6.22
C ALA A 121 2.39 -7.22 -7.00
N ILE A 122 2.42 -7.25 -8.34
CA ILE A 122 2.21 -6.06 -9.18
C ILE A 122 0.82 -5.46 -8.97
N LEU A 123 -0.21 -6.31 -8.84
CA LEU A 123 -1.60 -5.86 -8.66
C LEU A 123 -1.89 -5.41 -7.22
N ASN A 124 -1.09 -5.84 -6.25
CA ASN A 124 -1.37 -5.65 -4.83
C ASN A 124 -1.56 -4.17 -4.40
N PRO A 125 -0.69 -3.20 -4.79
CA PRO A 125 -0.89 -1.80 -4.45
C PRO A 125 -2.21 -1.22 -4.98
N PHE A 126 -2.67 -1.65 -6.15
CA PHE A 126 -3.92 -1.19 -6.75
C PHE A 126 -5.13 -1.68 -5.97
N ILE A 127 -5.12 -2.96 -5.58
CA ILE A 127 -6.17 -3.56 -4.74
C ILE A 127 -6.22 -2.85 -3.38
N CYS A 128 -5.06 -2.62 -2.77
CA CYS A 128 -4.99 -1.92 -1.48
C CYS A 128 -5.47 -0.47 -1.58
N SER A 129 -5.07 0.26 -2.62
CA SER A 129 -5.52 1.63 -2.86
C SER A 129 -7.04 1.72 -2.97
N TYR A 130 -7.64 0.76 -3.69
CA TYR A 130 -9.09 0.65 -3.79
C TYR A 130 -9.76 0.37 -2.43
N LEU A 131 -9.22 -0.56 -1.63
CA LEU A 131 -9.74 -0.87 -0.29
C LEU A 131 -9.66 0.35 0.66
N ILE A 132 -8.52 1.05 0.68
CA ILE A 132 -8.34 2.25 1.50
C ILE A 132 -9.31 3.35 1.03
N HIS A 133 -9.53 3.49 -0.28
CA HIS A 133 -10.51 4.42 -0.82
C HIS A 133 -11.94 4.11 -0.34
N LEU A 134 -12.34 2.84 -0.36
CA LEU A 134 -13.64 2.41 0.18
C LEU A 134 -13.75 2.68 1.68
N ALA A 135 -12.70 2.40 2.45
CA ALA A 135 -12.66 2.71 3.88
C ALA A 135 -12.88 4.22 4.12
N LYS A 136 -12.12 5.06 3.42
CA LYS A 136 -12.24 6.52 3.48
C LYS A 136 -13.65 7.01 3.13
N LYS A 137 -14.26 6.44 2.07
CA LYS A 137 -15.63 6.78 1.66
C LYS A 137 -16.65 6.45 2.76
N SER A 138 -16.50 5.29 3.41
CA SER A 138 -17.35 4.89 4.53
C SER A 138 -17.16 5.79 5.76
N ILE A 139 -15.91 6.12 6.12
CA ILE A 139 -15.61 7.03 7.25
C ILE A 139 -16.29 8.39 7.05
N LYS A 140 -16.21 8.95 5.83
CA LYS A 140 -16.83 10.24 5.52
C LYS A 140 -18.35 10.19 5.65
N LYS A 141 -18.99 9.15 5.12
CA LYS A 141 -20.44 8.95 5.25
C LYS A 141 -20.86 8.86 6.71
N ASP A 142 -20.11 8.14 7.53
CA ASP A 142 -20.37 8.01 8.96
C ASP A 142 -20.29 9.36 9.67
N ASP A 143 -19.27 10.16 9.34
CA ASP A 143 -19.08 11.50 9.89
C ASP A 143 -20.24 12.44 9.52
N ASP A 144 -20.62 12.48 8.24
CA ASP A 144 -21.73 13.27 7.73
C ASP A 144 -23.07 12.90 8.40
N LEU A 145 -23.29 11.60 8.67
CA LEU A 145 -24.48 11.09 9.38
C LEU A 145 -24.58 11.56 10.84
N VAL A 146 -23.46 11.66 11.56
CA VAL A 146 -23.49 12.17 12.94
C VAL A 146 -23.63 13.68 12.97
N ASN A 147 -22.98 14.37 12.04
CA ASN A 147 -23.10 15.81 11.92
C ASN A 147 -24.53 16.23 11.55
N SER A 148 -25.25 15.46 10.72
CA SER A 148 -26.65 15.76 10.40
C SER A 148 -27.59 15.56 11.59
N LEU A 149 -27.39 14.49 12.38
CA LEU A 149 -28.17 14.26 13.59
C LEU A 149 -27.95 15.35 14.66
N ASN A 150 -26.72 15.84 14.78
CA ASN A 150 -26.39 16.92 15.72
C ASN A 150 -26.98 18.28 15.32
N ARG A 151 -27.36 18.49 14.05
CA ARG A 151 -28.01 19.73 13.59
C ARG A 151 -29.51 19.80 13.89
N ILE A 152 -30.13 18.64 14.15
CA ILE A 152 -31.57 18.53 14.41
C ILE A 152 -31.88 18.67 15.91
N ARG A 153 -30.88 18.42 16.77
CA ARG A 153 -30.94 18.66 18.22
C ARG A 153 -30.51 20.08 18.54
#